data_AF-A0A183Q7L5-F1
#
_entry.id   AF-A0A183Q7L5-F1
#
_cell.length_a   1.000
_cell.length_b   1.000
_cell.length_c   1.000
_cell.angle_alpha   90.00
_cell.angle_beta   90.00
_cell.angle_gamma   90.00
#
_symmetry.space_group_name_H-M   'P 1'
#
loop_
_entity.id
_entity.type
_entity.pdbx_description
1 polymer ?
#
loop_
_entity_poly.entity_id
_entity_poly.type
_entity_poly.pdbx_seq_one_letter_code
_entity_poly.pdbx_strand_id
1 'polypeptide(L)'
;MESIHESLQSLVLPNQTTLKTLIENLLDMDIAKSQLEETGYLSLEIYKNEVINLMKQFCAPIRDQEVEDLRKIDDPIDAFK
;
A
#
# COMPACT_ATOMS: atom_id res chain seq x y z
N MET A 1 10.72 9.51 11.30
CA MET A 1 9.86 8.35 11.03
C MET A 1 9.66 8.38 9.53
N GLU A 2 10.23 7.43 8.80
CA GLU A 2 9.99 7.34 7.35
C GLU A 2 8.53 6.96 7.13
N SER A 3 7.89 7.57 6.14
CA SER A 3 6.55 7.18 5.72
C SER A 3 6.58 5.80 5.06
N ILE A 4 5.45 5.08 5.11
CA ILE A 4 5.30 3.80 4.39
C ILE A 4 5.65 3.99 2.90
N HIS A 5 5.29 5.13 2.32
CA HIS A 5 5.63 5.49 0.95
C HIS A 5 7.16 5.53 0.71
N GLU A 6 7.92 6.24 1.56
CA GLU A 6 9.38 6.32 1.45
C GLU A 6 10.05 4.95 1.64
N SER A 7 9.59 4.17 2.63
CA SER A 7 10.10 2.83 2.86
C SER A 7 9.86 1.91 1.65
N LEU A 8 8.66 1.96 1.05
CA LEU A 8 8.35 1.20 -0.16
C LEU A 8 9.19 1.64 -1.36
N GLN A 9 9.39 2.95 -1.55
CA GLN A 9 10.25 3.46 -2.63
C GLN A 9 11.71 3.00 -2.49
N SER A 10 12.22 2.89 -1.25
CA SER A 10 13.60 2.43 -0.99
C SER A 10 13.84 0.97 -1.41
N LEU A 11 12.78 0.17 -1.54
CA LEU A 11 12.84 -1.25 -1.91
C LEU A 11 12.84 -1.46 -3.43
N VAL A 12 12.59 -0.42 -4.23
CA VAL A 12 12.47 -0.52 -5.69
C VAL A 12 13.79 -0.19 -6.38
N LEU A 13 14.21 -1.06 -7.30
CA LEU A 13 15.38 -0.83 -8.14
C LEU A 13 15.12 0.28 -9.17
N PRO A 14 16.14 1.05 -9.58
CA PRO A 14 15.96 2.20 -10.48
C PRO A 14 15.26 1.91 -11.81
N ASN A 15 15.38 0.68 -12.31
CA ASN A 15 14.83 0.22 -13.59
C ASN A 15 13.39 -0.32 -13.49
N GLN A 16 12.82 -0.47 -12.29
CA GLN A 16 11.46 -0.97 -12.08
C GLN A 16 10.43 0.18 -12.15
N THR A 17 10.33 0.82 -13.31
CA THR A 17 9.52 2.03 -13.51
C THR A 17 8.03 1.82 -13.23
N THR A 18 7.45 0.69 -13.65
CA THR A 18 6.05 0.34 -13.35
C THR A 18 5.78 0.25 -11.86
N LEU A 19 6.71 -0.35 -11.10
CA LEU A 19 6.56 -0.54 -9.67
C LEU A 19 6.68 0.79 -8.92
N LYS A 20 7.60 1.68 -9.35
CA LYS A 20 7.69 3.04 -8.83
C LYS A 20 6.39 3.82 -9.01
N THR A 21 5.83 3.82 -10.22
CA THR A 21 4.58 4.52 -10.50
C THR A 21 3.40 3.96 -9.68
N LEU A 22 3.36 2.64 -9.46
CA LEU A 22 2.34 2.04 -8.60
C LEU A 22 2.44 2.59 -7.17
N ILE A 23 3.65 2.65 -6.60
CA ILE A 23 3.89 3.15 -5.23
C ILE A 23 3.54 4.63 -5.10
N GLU A 24 3.92 5.45 -6.08
CA GLU A 24 3.60 6.88 -6.12
C GLU A 24 2.08 7.11 -6.11
N ASN A 25 1.33 6.32 -6.87
CA ASN A 25 -0.13 6.47 -6.97
C ASN A 25 -0.89 5.89 -5.75
N LEU A 26 -0.34 4.85 -5.11
CA LEU A 26 -1.00 4.11 -4.03
C LEU A 26 -1.28 4.97 -2.79
N LEU A 27 -0.34 5.88 -2.49
CA LEU A 27 -0.31 6.70 -1.29
C LEU A 27 -0.22 8.19 -1.66
N ASP A 28 -0.79 8.58 -2.80
CA ASP A 28 -0.89 9.97 -3.18
C ASP A 28 -1.87 10.69 -2.22
N MET A 29 -1.28 11.53 -1.37
CA MET A 29 -2.01 12.29 -0.36
C MET A 29 -2.96 13.33 -0.98
N ASP A 30 -2.69 13.81 -2.19
CA ASP A 30 -3.55 14.77 -2.86
C ASP A 30 -4.78 14.06 -3.45
N ILE A 31 -4.62 12.83 -3.94
CA ILE A 31 -5.76 11.97 -4.31
C ILE A 31 -6.60 11.65 -3.07
N ALA A 32 -5.99 11.24 -1.96
CA ALA A 32 -6.68 10.91 -0.72
C ALA A 32 -7.48 12.11 -0.16
N LYS A 33 -6.88 13.31 -0.19
CA LYS A 33 -7.55 14.56 0.22
C LYS A 33 -8.73 14.88 -0.70
N SER A 34 -8.51 14.84 -2.01
CA SER A 34 -9.57 15.12 -2.98
C SER A 34 -10.76 14.18 -2.79
N GLN A 35 -10.51 12.88 -2.60
CA GLN A 35 -11.57 11.90 -2.35
C GLN A 35 -12.32 12.18 -1.04
N LEU A 36 -11.62 12.56 0.03
CA LEU A 36 -12.25 12.93 1.30
C LEU A 36 -13.10 14.20 1.17
N GLU A 37 -12.59 15.21 0.47
CA GLU A 37 -13.31 16.47 0.22
C GLU A 37 -14.56 16.27 -0.65
N GLU A 38 -14.49 15.41 -1.66
CA GLU A 38 -15.60 15.11 -2.58
C GLU A 38 -16.66 14.19 -1.99
N THR A 39 -16.25 13.15 -1.26
CA THR A 39 -17.14 12.08 -0.81
C THR A 39 -17.49 12.16 0.68
N GLY A 40 -16.71 12.92 1.46
CA GLY A 40 -16.84 13.03 2.92
C GLY A 40 -16.26 11.85 3.70
N TYR A 41 -15.67 10.86 3.03
CA TYR A 41 -15.05 9.70 3.67
C TYR A 41 -13.81 9.20 2.92
N LEU A 42 -12.99 8.41 3.61
CA LEU A 42 -11.83 7.72 3.05
C LEU A 42 -11.88 6.26 3.47
N SER A 43 -11.75 5.33 2.52
CA SER A 43 -11.78 3.89 2.81
C SER A 43 -10.36 3.36 3.05
N LEU A 44 -9.96 3.27 4.31
CA LEU A 44 -8.65 2.69 4.70
C LEU A 44 -8.51 1.22 4.29
N GLU A 45 -9.62 0.51 4.13
CA GLU A 45 -9.64 -0.87 3.63
C GLU A 45 -9.09 -0.98 2.20
N ILE A 46 -9.34 0.02 1.35
CA ILE A 46 -8.77 0.06 -0.01
C ILE A 46 -7.26 0.17 0.09
N TYR A 47 -6.75 1.12 0.89
CA TYR A 47 -5.32 1.31 1.09
C TYR A 47 -4.63 0.07 1.68
N LYS A 48 -5.27 -0.61 2.64
CA LYS A 48 -4.79 -1.89 3.18
C LYS A 48 -4.57 -2.92 2.07
N ASN A 49 -5.60 -3.12 1.24
CA ASN A 49 -5.55 -4.12 0.18
C ASN A 49 -4.53 -3.78 -0.91
N GLU A 50 -4.38 -2.50 -1.22
CA GLU A 50 -3.40 -1.99 -2.16
C GLU A 50 -1.94 -2.19 -1.67
N VAL A 51 -1.67 -1.93 -0.39
CA VAL A 51 -0.34 -2.22 0.20
C VAL A 51 -0.05 -3.72 0.18
N ILE A 52 -1.03 -4.57 0.50
CA ILE A 52 -0.89 -6.04 0.42
C ILE A 52 -0.62 -6.51 -1.02
N ASN A 53 -1.32 -5.93 -2.02
CA ASN A 53 -1.07 -6.22 -3.44
C ASN A 53 0.36 -5.90 -3.84
N LEU A 54 0.89 -4.79 -3.36
CA LEU A 54 2.27 -4.40 -3.58
C LEU A 54 3.24 -5.35 -2.87
N MET A 55 2.96 -5.75 -1.63
CA MET A 55 3.77 -6.74 -0.89
C MET A 55 3.89 -8.06 -1.64
N LYS A 56 2.83 -8.53 -2.31
CA LYS A 56 2.89 -9.72 -3.18
C LYS A 56 3.86 -9.58 -4.35
N GLN A 57 4.03 -8.38 -4.89
CA GLN A 57 4.99 -8.13 -5.99
C GLN A 57 6.44 -8.10 -5.50
N PHE A 58 6.67 -7.71 -4.24
CA PHE A 58 8.00 -7.68 -3.63
C PHE A 58 8.43 -9.00 -3.00
N CYS A 59 7.49 -9.74 -2.42
CA CYS A 59 7.79 -10.94 -1.67
C CYS A 59 8.12 -12.11 -2.60
N ALA A 60 8.99 -13.00 -2.11
CA ALA A 60 9.26 -14.26 -2.79
C ALA A 60 8.03 -15.18 -2.67
N PRO A 61 7.73 -16.04 -3.66
CA PRO A 61 6.51 -16.85 -3.69
C PRO A 61 6.24 -17.67 -2.42
N ILE A 62 7.30 -18.06 -1.70
CA ILE A 62 7.17 -18.81 -0.43
C ILE A 62 6.44 -18.03 0.67
N ARG A 63 6.36 -16.70 0.56
CA ARG A 63 5.69 -15.79 1.50
C ARG A 63 4.26 -15.43 1.07
N ASP A 64 3.78 -15.92 -0.07
CA ASP A 64 2.48 -15.51 -0.62
C ASP A 64 1.32 -15.80 0.35
N GLN A 65 1.38 -16.93 1.06
CA GLN A 65 0.35 -17.28 2.05
C GLN A 65 0.38 -16.35 3.26
N GLU A 66 1.58 -16.01 3.76
CA GLU A 66 1.75 -15.07 4.88
C GLU A 66 1.26 -13.67 4.49
N VAL A 67 1.52 -13.23 3.26
CA VAL A 67 1.02 -11.95 2.75
C VAL A 67 -0.51 -11.97 2.60
N GLU A 68 -1.10 -13.07 2.16
CA GLU A 68 -2.57 -13.19 2.09
C GLU A 68 -3.24 -13.24 3.47
N ASP A 69 -2.57 -13.81 4.47
CA ASP A 69 -3.07 -13.85 5.83
C ASP A 69 -3.24 -12.44 6.43
N LEU A 70 -2.49 -11.44 5.95
CA LEU A 70 -2.66 -10.03 6.34
C LEU A 70 -4.04 -9.47 5.98
N ARG A 71 -4.73 -10.02 4.95
CA ARG A 71 -6.09 -9.58 4.60
C ARG A 71 -7.12 -9.96 5.66
N LYS A 72 -6.81 -10.92 6.51
CA LYS A 72 -7.69 -11.39 7.60
C LYS A 72 -7.72 -10.43 8.80
N ILE A 73 -6.88 -9.39 8.79
CA ILE A 73 -6.93 -8.33 9.80
C ILE A 73 -8.11 -7.41 9.44
N ASP A 74 -9.16 -7.47 10.25
CA ASP A 74 -10.43 -6.77 9.98
C ASP A 74 -10.30 -5.25 10.11
N ASP A 75 -9.58 -4.76 11.13
CA ASP A 75 -9.33 -3.33 11.30
C ASP A 75 -8.14 -2.90 10.43
N PRO A 76 -8.34 -2.05 9.40
CA PRO A 76 -7.24 -1.57 8.58
C PRO A 76 -6.21 -0.77 9.39
N ILE A 77 -6.55 -0.17 10.53
CA ILE A 77 -5.58 0.48 11.41
C ILE A 77 -4.66 -0.56 12.04
N ASP A 78 -5.20 -1.70 12.48
CA ASP A 78 -4.39 -2.79 13.06
C ASP A 78 -3.44 -3.40 12.03
N ALA A 79 -3.79 -3.38 10.74
CA ALA A 79 -2.93 -3.87 9.68
C ALA A 79 -1.67 -3.01 9.43
N PHE A 80 -1.64 -1.78 9.94
CA PHE A 80 -0.53 -0.83 9.77
C PHE A 80 0.21 -0.49 11.08
N LYS A 81 -0.07 -1.20 12.18
CA LYS A 81 0.59 -1.01 13.48
C LYS A 81 2.00 -1.57 13.55
#